data_AF-A0A2V3JEU2-F1
#
_entry.id   AF-A0A2V3JEU2-F1
#
_cell.length_a   1.000
_cell.length_b   1.000
_cell.length_c   1.000
_cell.angle_alpha   90.00
_cell.angle_beta   90.00
_cell.angle_gamma   90.00
#
_symmetry.space_group_name_H-M   'P 1'
#
loop_
_entity.id
_entity.type
_entity.pdbx_description
1 polymer ?
#
loop_
_entity_poly.entity_id
_entity_poly.type
_entity_poly.pdbx_seq_one_letter_code
_entity_poly.pdbx_strand_id
1 'polypeptide(L)'
;MRVERDRDRREAVERCEILNLSRNQLLLFLIEFLVVSAIFLAGWYYIGRWYQNLVFNFARLVLLAMGYTKLEIGALNLSDAYLVNFNLVPLIALAVVTPKLTLKKRIEILVIGIPVLFLLHVLDIVVRFPMYINHSEFARMVYASIGVAWMAVPFIIWVVIAVSLRTQ
;
A
#
# COMPACT_ATOMS: atom_id res chain seq x y z
N MET A 1 -2.46 -26.37 29.21
CA MET A 1 -1.89 -26.57 27.84
C MET A 1 -2.90 -26.68 26.70
N ARG A 2 -3.79 -27.69 26.58
CA ARG A 2 -4.76 -27.73 25.45
C ARG A 2 -5.87 -26.67 25.59
N VAL A 3 -6.34 -26.46 26.82
CA VAL A 3 -7.36 -25.47 27.18
C VAL A 3 -6.88 -24.01 27.01
N GLU A 4 -5.62 -23.72 27.37
CA GLU A 4 -5.02 -22.39 27.11
C GLU A 4 -4.84 -22.12 25.62
N ARG A 5 -4.43 -23.13 24.84
CA ARG A 5 -4.27 -23.00 23.38
C ARG A 5 -5.61 -22.75 22.68
N ASP A 6 -6.69 -23.36 23.15
CA ASP A 6 -8.04 -23.12 22.64
C ASP A 6 -8.61 -21.79 23.12
N ARG A 7 -8.23 -21.29 24.30
CA ARG A 7 -8.58 -19.96 24.79
C ARG A 7 -7.87 -18.87 24.00
N ASP A 8 -6.55 -18.97 23.81
CA ASP A 8 -5.77 -18.05 22.99
C ASP A 8 -6.23 -18.06 21.53
N ARG A 9 -6.62 -19.23 21.01
CA ARG A 9 -7.20 -19.36 19.66
C ARG A 9 -8.59 -18.75 19.57
N ARG A 10 -9.44 -18.91 20.59
CA ARG A 10 -10.77 -18.24 20.65
C ARG A 10 -10.63 -16.75 20.82
N GLU A 11 -9.74 -16.27 21.67
CA GLU A 11 -9.45 -14.84 21.82
C GLU A 11 -8.80 -14.26 20.57
N ALA A 12 -7.93 -15.00 19.86
CA ALA A 12 -7.40 -14.59 18.57
C ALA A 12 -8.49 -14.58 17.47
N VAL A 13 -9.45 -15.51 17.52
CA VAL A 13 -10.60 -15.57 16.60
C VAL A 13 -11.61 -14.46 16.92
N GLU A 14 -11.88 -14.15 18.19
CA GLU A 14 -12.70 -12.99 18.61
C GLU A 14 -12.01 -11.66 18.28
N ARG A 15 -10.69 -11.55 18.50
CA ARG A 15 -9.89 -10.38 18.07
C ARG A 15 -9.84 -10.24 16.54
N CYS A 16 -10.01 -11.35 15.80
CA CYS A 16 -10.11 -11.37 14.33
C CYS A 16 -11.55 -11.18 13.79
N GLU A 17 -12.54 -10.83 14.62
CA GLU A 17 -13.78 -10.24 14.13
C GLU A 17 -13.56 -8.76 13.77
N ILE A 18 -12.71 -8.50 12.77
CA ILE A 18 -12.17 -7.18 12.38
C ILE A 18 -13.28 -6.10 12.32
N LEU A 19 -14.51 -6.47 11.94
CA LEU A 19 -15.67 -5.57 11.90
C LEU A 19 -16.99 -6.15 12.48
N ASN A 20 -16.96 -7.37 13.03
CA ASN A 20 -18.16 -8.14 13.45
C ASN A 20 -19.31 -7.97 12.44
N LEU A 21 -19.08 -8.40 11.20
CA LEU A 21 -20.01 -8.26 10.08
C LEU A 21 -20.77 -9.57 9.88
N SER A 22 -22.07 -9.46 9.62
CA SER A 22 -22.83 -10.61 9.13
C SER A 22 -22.36 -11.02 7.74
N ARG A 23 -22.64 -12.26 7.32
CA ARG A 23 -22.31 -12.74 5.97
C ARG A 23 -22.81 -11.79 4.86
N ASN A 24 -24.03 -11.27 5.00
CA ASN A 24 -24.61 -10.36 4.02
C ASN A 24 -23.88 -9.01 4.02
N GLN A 25 -23.47 -8.50 5.18
CA GLN A 25 -22.67 -7.28 5.28
C GLN A 25 -21.25 -7.45 4.70
N LEU A 26 -20.65 -8.63 4.89
CA LEU A 26 -19.36 -8.96 4.30
C LEU A 26 -19.45 -9.02 2.76
N LEU A 27 -20.48 -9.69 2.22
CA LEU A 27 -20.71 -9.75 0.77
C LEU A 27 -20.94 -8.36 0.18
N LEU A 28 -21.76 -7.55 0.84
CA LEU A 28 -22.00 -6.17 0.40
C LEU A 28 -20.71 -5.36 0.41
N PHE A 29 -19.92 -5.41 1.48
CA PHE A 29 -18.62 -4.74 1.57
C PHE A 29 -17.68 -5.16 0.44
N LEU A 30 -17.60 -6.45 0.11
CA LEU A 30 -16.74 -6.95 -0.97
C LEU A 30 -17.20 -6.42 -2.34
N ILE A 31 -18.51 -6.41 -2.59
CA ILE A 31 -19.07 -5.87 -3.83
C ILE A 31 -18.79 -4.36 -3.93
N GLU A 32 -19.08 -3.60 -2.88
CA GLU A 32 -18.81 -2.16 -2.82
C GLU A 32 -17.31 -1.87 -3.01
N PHE A 33 -16.45 -2.63 -2.34
CA PHE A 33 -15.00 -2.53 -2.50
C PHE A 33 -14.57 -2.72 -3.95
N LEU A 34 -15.08 -3.75 -4.64
CA LEU A 34 -14.76 -4.01 -6.04
C LEU A 34 -15.24 -2.87 -6.95
N VAL A 35 -16.49 -2.42 -6.79
CA VAL A 35 -17.07 -1.34 -7.59
C VAL A 35 -16.30 -0.04 -7.38
N VAL A 36 -16.05 0.34 -6.12
CA VAL A 36 -15.33 1.57 -5.79
C VAL A 36 -13.88 1.50 -6.25
N SER A 37 -13.21 0.36 -6.10
CA SER A 37 -11.85 0.17 -6.64
C SER A 37 -11.82 0.32 -8.15
N ALA A 38 -12.80 -0.23 -8.88
CA ALA A 38 -12.88 -0.07 -10.33
C ALA A 38 -13.04 1.40 -10.76
N ILE A 39 -13.88 2.16 -10.04
CA ILE A 39 -14.06 3.60 -10.28
C ILE A 39 -12.76 4.36 -10.04
N PHE A 40 -12.10 4.12 -8.90
CA PHE A 40 -10.84 4.78 -8.59
C PHE A 40 -9.71 4.36 -9.53
N LEU A 41 -9.69 3.11 -10.01
CA LEU A 41 -8.74 2.65 -11.02
C LEU A 41 -8.96 3.32 -12.38
N ALA A 42 -10.21 3.49 -12.80
CA ALA A 42 -10.52 4.27 -14.00
C ALA A 42 -10.04 5.72 -13.85
N GLY A 43 -10.26 6.34 -12.68
CA GLY A 43 -9.71 7.66 -12.35
C GLY A 43 -8.17 7.70 -12.34
N TRP A 44 -7.54 6.64 -11.82
CA TRP A 44 -6.09 6.51 -11.76
C TRP A 44 -5.43 6.62 -13.13
N TYR A 45 -6.08 6.12 -14.19
CA TYR A 45 -5.57 6.24 -15.56
C TYR A 45 -5.26 7.70 -15.96
N TYR A 46 -6.01 8.66 -15.44
CA TYR A 46 -5.84 10.09 -15.73
C TYR A 46 -4.82 10.78 -14.82
N ILE A 47 -4.80 10.43 -13.53
CA ILE A 47 -3.93 11.10 -12.54
C ILE A 47 -2.60 10.39 -12.28
N GLY A 48 -2.49 9.11 -12.64
CA GLY A 48 -1.36 8.25 -12.30
C GLY A 48 -0.05 8.75 -12.88
N ARG A 49 -0.07 9.33 -14.09
CA ARG A 49 1.11 9.95 -14.69
C ARG A 49 1.64 11.12 -13.86
N TRP A 50 0.75 11.98 -13.36
CA TRP A 50 1.14 13.10 -12.51
C TRP A 50 1.73 12.60 -11.19
N TYR A 51 1.08 11.60 -10.57
CA TYR A 51 1.60 10.97 -9.36
C TYR A 51 2.99 10.35 -9.57
N GLN A 52 3.19 9.63 -10.68
CA GLN A 52 4.47 9.02 -11.00
C GLN A 52 5.58 10.05 -11.18
N ASN A 53 5.28 11.19 -11.80
CA ASN A 53 6.22 12.30 -11.91
C ASN A 53 6.61 12.86 -10.52
N LEU A 54 5.64 12.97 -9.61
CA LEU A 54 5.91 13.38 -8.22
C LEU A 54 6.84 12.37 -7.52
N VAL A 55 6.54 11.08 -7.59
CA VAL A 55 7.38 10.01 -7.01
C VAL A 55 8.78 10.06 -7.60
N PHE A 56 8.91 10.18 -8.92
CA PHE A 56 10.21 10.23 -9.59
C PHE A 56 11.02 11.47 -9.18
N ASN A 57 10.39 12.63 -9.00
CA ASN A 57 11.09 13.82 -8.51
C ASN A 57 11.70 13.60 -7.12
N PHE A 58 10.98 12.95 -6.21
CA PHE A 58 11.52 12.61 -4.89
C PHE A 58 12.62 11.54 -4.98
N ALA A 59 12.41 10.49 -5.78
CA ALA A 59 13.43 9.46 -6.00
C ALA A 59 14.72 10.07 -6.57
N ARG A 60 14.61 11.00 -7.52
CA ARG A 60 15.74 11.73 -8.09
C ARG A 60 16.57 12.46 -7.03
N LEU A 61 15.94 13.09 -6.04
CA LEU A 61 16.65 13.76 -4.95
C LEU A 61 17.49 12.76 -4.15
N VAL A 62 16.91 11.61 -3.81
CA VAL A 62 17.60 10.53 -3.09
C VAL A 62 18.76 9.98 -3.93
N LEU A 63 18.54 9.73 -5.22
CA LEU A 63 19.56 9.18 -6.12
C LEU A 63 20.74 10.13 -6.33
N LEU A 64 20.48 11.43 -6.46
CA LEU A 64 21.54 12.44 -6.51
C LEU A 64 22.35 12.45 -5.20
N ALA A 65 21.67 12.34 -4.04
CA ALA A 65 22.35 12.25 -2.74
C ALA A 65 23.18 10.95 -2.58
N MET A 66 22.80 9.88 -3.26
CA MET A 66 23.57 8.62 -3.33
C MET A 66 24.77 8.69 -4.30
N GLY A 67 24.92 9.78 -5.07
CA GLY A 67 26.04 9.99 -5.98
C GLY A 67 25.78 9.64 -7.44
N TYR A 68 24.56 9.26 -7.82
CA TYR A 68 24.22 9.01 -9.23
C TYR A 68 24.14 10.31 -10.03
N THR A 69 24.62 10.27 -11.27
CA THR A 69 24.61 11.42 -12.19
C THR A 69 23.24 11.63 -12.82
N LYS A 70 22.98 12.85 -13.32
CA LYS A 70 21.75 13.15 -14.07
C LYS A 70 21.62 12.29 -15.35
N LEU A 71 22.74 11.88 -15.94
CA LEU A 71 22.76 11.05 -17.13
C LEU A 71 22.27 9.63 -16.80
N GLU A 72 22.80 9.03 -15.73
CA GLU A 72 22.38 7.70 -15.26
C GLU A 72 20.90 7.69 -14.85
N ILE A 73 20.44 8.76 -14.18
CA ILE A 73 19.02 8.92 -13.80
C ILE A 73 18.12 9.05 -15.03
N GLY A 74 18.57 9.75 -16.08
CA GLY A 74 17.80 9.91 -17.32
C GLY A 74 17.77 8.66 -18.21
N ALA A 75 18.72 7.73 -18.05
CA ALA A 75 18.80 6.51 -18.84
C ALA A 75 17.76 5.46 -18.42
N LEU A 76 17.26 5.51 -17.19
CA LEU A 76 16.19 4.63 -16.72
C LEU A 76 14.82 5.12 -17.22
N ASN A 77 14.29 4.44 -18.23
CA ASN A 77 12.96 4.72 -18.76
C ASN A 77 11.88 4.24 -17.76
N LEU A 78 11.31 5.17 -17.01
CA LEU A 78 10.24 4.92 -16.02
C LEU A 78 8.86 5.43 -16.48
N SER A 79 8.73 5.74 -17.77
CA SER A 79 7.56 6.45 -18.35
C SER A 79 6.22 5.75 -18.09
N ASP A 80 6.23 4.42 -17.99
CA ASP A 80 5.02 3.60 -17.82
C ASP A 80 4.88 2.96 -16.42
N ALA A 81 5.78 3.27 -15.48
CA ALA A 81 5.75 2.71 -14.13
C ALA A 81 4.47 3.10 -13.34
N TYR A 82 3.75 4.14 -13.78
CA TYR A 82 2.48 4.55 -13.20
C TYR A 82 1.37 3.49 -13.31
N LEU A 83 1.44 2.59 -14.30
CA LEU A 83 0.46 1.53 -14.50
C LEU A 83 0.53 0.44 -13.44
N VAL A 84 1.61 0.40 -12.65
CA VAL A 84 1.86 -0.63 -11.62
C VAL A 84 1.70 -0.06 -10.21
N ASN A 85 1.59 1.26 -10.07
CA ASN A 85 1.56 1.98 -8.78
C ASN A 85 0.14 2.32 -8.30
N PHE A 86 -0.82 1.44 -8.57
CA PHE A 86 -2.24 1.65 -8.23
C PHE A 86 -2.58 1.31 -6.78
N ASN A 87 -1.61 1.07 -5.89
CA ASN A 87 -1.85 0.72 -4.48
C ASN A 87 -2.65 1.76 -3.69
N LEU A 88 -2.68 3.02 -4.14
CA LEU A 88 -3.56 4.04 -3.58
C LEU A 88 -5.04 3.72 -3.82
N VAL A 89 -5.38 3.04 -4.91
CA VAL A 89 -6.75 2.63 -5.26
C VAL A 89 -7.38 1.74 -4.19
N PRO A 90 -6.81 0.56 -3.84
CA PRO A 90 -7.39 -0.28 -2.80
C PRO A 90 -7.34 0.40 -1.43
N LEU A 91 -6.32 1.24 -1.11
CA LEU A 91 -6.28 1.98 0.16
C LEU A 91 -7.49 2.93 0.29
N ILE A 92 -7.73 3.73 -0.75
CA ILE A 92 -8.85 4.69 -0.76
C ILE A 92 -10.17 3.93 -0.75
N ALA A 93 -10.31 2.88 -1.57
CA ALA A 93 -11.53 2.08 -1.59
C ALA A 93 -11.83 1.46 -0.22
N LEU A 94 -10.84 0.88 0.45
CA LEU A 94 -10.98 0.38 1.83
C LEU A 94 -11.41 1.50 2.78
N ALA A 95 -10.75 2.65 2.76
CA ALA A 95 -11.12 3.79 3.61
C ALA A 95 -12.55 4.31 3.35
N VAL A 96 -13.09 4.13 2.14
CA VAL A 96 -14.43 4.61 1.75
C VAL A 96 -15.53 3.57 2.04
N VAL A 97 -15.31 2.31 1.72
CA VAL A 97 -16.38 1.29 1.76
C VAL A 97 -16.41 0.49 3.06
N THR A 98 -15.38 0.61 3.92
CA THR A 98 -15.34 -0.16 5.17
C THR A 98 -16.57 0.17 6.04
N PRO A 99 -17.44 -0.80 6.34
CA PRO A 99 -18.62 -0.56 7.15
C PRO A 99 -18.24 -0.27 8.61
N LYS A 100 -19.08 0.51 9.30
CA LYS A 100 -18.89 0.87 10.73
C LYS A 100 -17.60 1.63 11.05
N LEU A 101 -16.83 2.05 10.04
CA LEU A 101 -15.63 2.85 10.23
C LEU A 101 -16.02 4.33 10.40
N THR A 102 -15.66 4.90 11.55
CA THR A 102 -15.86 6.33 11.86
C THR A 102 -15.07 7.21 10.88
N LEU A 103 -15.53 8.44 10.62
CA LEU A 103 -14.82 9.40 9.76
C LEU A 103 -13.36 9.63 10.21
N LYS A 104 -13.11 9.73 11.51
CA LYS A 104 -11.75 9.86 12.08
C LYS A 104 -10.82 8.75 11.59
N LYS A 105 -11.22 7.48 11.75
CA LYS A 105 -10.43 6.31 11.30
C LYS A 105 -10.23 6.28 9.80
N ARG A 106 -11.22 6.71 9.01
CA ARG A 106 -11.08 6.83 7.54
C ARG A 106 -9.97 7.81 7.19
N ILE A 107 -9.99 8.98 7.84
CA ILE A 107 -8.95 10.01 7.66
C ILE A 107 -7.59 9.48 8.10
N GLU A 108 -7.50 8.78 9.24
CA GLU A 108 -6.24 8.18 9.71
C GLU A 108 -5.65 7.17 8.71
N ILE A 109 -6.49 6.29 8.14
CA ILE A 109 -6.05 5.36 7.08
C ILE A 109 -5.45 6.12 5.91
N LEU A 110 -6.05 7.22 5.48
CA LEU A 110 -5.56 8.00 4.34
C LEU A 110 -4.30 8.80 4.70
N VAL A 111 -4.31 9.49 5.84
CA VAL A 111 -3.20 10.35 6.30
C VAL A 111 -1.95 9.53 6.59
N ILE A 112 -2.08 8.30 7.08
CA ILE A 112 -0.95 7.39 7.31
C ILE A 112 -0.62 6.64 6.02
N GLY A 113 -1.65 6.10 5.35
CA GLY A 113 -1.46 5.20 4.22
C GLY A 113 -0.90 5.88 2.97
N ILE A 114 -1.35 7.10 2.65
CA ILE A 114 -0.87 7.81 1.46
C ILE A 114 0.65 8.10 1.56
N PRO A 115 1.18 8.69 2.66
CA PRO A 115 2.62 8.88 2.81
C PRO A 115 3.42 7.58 2.82
N VAL A 116 2.93 6.54 3.51
CA VAL A 116 3.63 5.24 3.55
C VAL A 116 3.74 4.64 2.15
N LEU A 117 2.63 4.60 1.39
CA LEU A 117 2.65 4.10 0.02
C LEU A 117 3.52 4.98 -0.88
N PHE A 118 3.46 6.31 -0.73
CA PHE A 118 4.31 7.22 -1.49
C PHE A 118 5.80 6.96 -1.27
N LEU A 119 6.24 6.79 -0.01
CA LEU A 119 7.63 6.50 0.30
C LEU A 119 8.06 5.13 -0.23
N LEU A 120 7.18 4.14 -0.21
CA LEU A 120 7.44 2.84 -0.84
C LEU A 120 7.59 2.98 -2.36
N HIS A 121 6.71 3.73 -3.03
CA HIS A 121 6.84 4.07 -4.45
C HIS A 121 8.20 4.72 -4.77
N VAL A 122 8.67 5.63 -3.92
CA VAL A 122 10.00 6.24 -4.06
C VAL A 122 11.09 5.19 -3.89
N LEU A 123 11.02 4.34 -2.86
CA LEU A 123 12.01 3.31 -2.58
C LEU A 123 12.12 2.28 -3.72
N ASP A 124 11.00 1.88 -4.33
CA ASP A 124 11.00 0.96 -5.48
C ASP A 124 11.77 1.53 -6.67
N ILE A 125 11.63 2.84 -6.93
CA ILE A 125 12.44 3.50 -7.97
C ILE A 125 13.91 3.52 -7.54
N VAL A 126 14.20 3.95 -6.32
CA VAL A 126 15.58 4.11 -5.83
C VAL A 126 16.34 2.79 -5.87
N VAL A 127 15.74 1.67 -5.45
CA VAL A 127 16.41 0.38 -5.36
C VAL A 127 16.76 -0.22 -6.73
N ARG A 128 16.04 0.16 -7.79
CA ARG A 128 16.34 -0.27 -9.17
C ARG A 128 17.72 0.22 -9.63
N PHE A 129 18.20 1.35 -9.15
CA PHE A 129 19.49 1.91 -9.55
C PHE A 129 20.68 1.03 -9.14
N PRO A 130 20.92 0.73 -7.85
CA PRO A 130 21.99 -0.18 -7.46
C PRO A 130 21.78 -1.59 -8.02
N MET A 131 20.53 -2.01 -8.28
CA MET A 131 20.24 -3.30 -8.92
C MET A 131 20.70 -3.34 -10.39
N TYR A 132 20.39 -2.33 -11.19
CA TYR A 132 20.69 -2.33 -12.63
C TYR A 132 22.08 -1.79 -12.98
N ILE A 133 22.55 -0.76 -12.27
CA ILE A 133 23.84 -0.10 -12.56
C ILE A 133 24.98 -0.83 -11.85
N ASN A 134 24.82 -1.14 -10.57
CA ASN A 134 25.89 -1.74 -9.75
C ASN A 134 25.76 -3.27 -9.63
N HIS A 135 24.74 -3.87 -10.29
CA HIS A 135 24.43 -5.29 -10.21
C HIS A 135 24.30 -5.84 -8.77
N SER A 136 23.86 -5.00 -7.83
CA SER A 136 23.81 -5.34 -6.41
C SER A 136 22.78 -6.44 -6.12
N GLU A 137 23.25 -7.59 -5.61
CA GLU A 137 22.40 -8.68 -5.13
C GLU A 137 21.50 -8.26 -3.95
N PHE A 138 22.03 -7.41 -3.06
CA PHE A 138 21.24 -6.87 -1.95
C PHE A 138 20.06 -6.03 -2.46
N ALA A 139 20.30 -5.14 -3.43
CA ALA A 139 19.24 -4.35 -4.04
C ALA A 139 18.19 -5.22 -4.73
N ARG A 140 18.61 -6.31 -5.39
CA ARG A 140 17.70 -7.28 -6.00
C ARG A 140 16.83 -8.00 -4.98
N MET A 141 17.41 -8.42 -3.85
CA MET A 141 16.66 -9.02 -2.75
C MET A 141 15.63 -8.04 -2.17
N VAL A 142 16.02 -6.78 -1.97
CA VAL A 142 15.11 -5.73 -1.49
C VAL A 142 13.98 -5.50 -2.51
N TYR A 143 14.29 -5.34 -3.80
CA TYR A 143 13.28 -5.18 -4.85
C TYR A 143 12.29 -6.35 -4.91
N ALA A 144 12.79 -7.59 -4.83
CA ALA A 144 11.94 -8.79 -4.82
C ALA A 144 11.03 -8.84 -3.57
N SER A 145 11.57 -8.46 -2.41
CA SER A 145 10.81 -8.41 -1.15
C SER A 145 9.72 -7.34 -1.18
N ILE A 146 10.04 -6.18 -1.76
CA ILE A 146 9.09 -5.10 -2.00
C ILE A 146 7.95 -5.63 -2.87
N GLY A 147 8.21 -6.24 -4.01
CA GLY A 147 7.17 -6.73 -4.93
C GLY A 147 6.10 -7.64 -4.28
N VAL A 148 6.50 -8.54 -3.38
CA VAL A 148 5.56 -9.43 -2.67
C VAL A 148 4.80 -8.69 -1.56
N ALA A 149 5.50 -7.88 -0.75
CA ALA A 149 4.88 -7.17 0.37
C ALA A 149 3.97 -6.02 -0.10
N TRP A 150 4.29 -5.41 -1.24
CA TRP A 150 3.68 -4.20 -1.76
C TRP A 150 2.17 -4.32 -1.95
N MET A 151 1.71 -5.41 -2.56
CA MET A 151 0.29 -5.62 -2.83
C MET A 151 -0.55 -5.71 -1.54
N ALA A 152 0.07 -6.13 -0.43
CA ALA A 152 -0.60 -6.28 0.86
C ALA A 152 -0.63 -4.99 1.69
N VAL A 153 0.25 -4.01 1.42
CA VAL A 153 0.39 -2.80 2.25
C VAL A 153 -0.94 -2.05 2.48
N PRO A 154 -1.77 -1.79 1.44
CA PRO A 154 -3.07 -1.13 1.65
C PRO A 154 -3.95 -1.86 2.66
N PHE A 155 -3.97 -3.19 2.60
CA PHE A 155 -4.74 -4.05 3.49
C PHE A 155 -4.15 -4.10 4.89
N ILE A 156 -2.82 -4.15 5.02
CA ILE A 156 -2.14 -4.13 6.32
C ILE A 156 -2.46 -2.83 7.05
N ILE A 157 -2.31 -1.68 6.38
CA ILE A 157 -2.60 -0.36 6.96
C ILE A 157 -4.06 -0.29 7.39
N TRP A 158 -4.97 -0.72 6.53
CA TRP A 158 -6.39 -0.79 6.83
C TRP A 158 -6.68 -1.67 8.04
N VAL A 159 -6.20 -2.92 8.08
CA VAL A 159 -6.44 -3.84 9.20
C VAL A 159 -5.88 -3.25 10.49
N VAL A 160 -4.64 -2.77 10.47
CA VAL A 160 -3.99 -2.21 11.66
C VAL A 160 -4.84 -1.09 12.22
N ILE A 161 -5.25 -0.10 11.43
CA ILE A 161 -6.01 1.07 11.93
C ILE A 161 -7.47 0.72 12.25
N ALA A 162 -8.11 -0.13 11.45
CA ALA A 162 -9.47 -0.58 11.70
C ALA A 162 -9.59 -1.35 13.03
N VAL A 163 -8.58 -2.16 13.36
CA VAL A 163 -8.54 -3.02 14.56
C VAL A 163 -7.97 -2.29 15.79
N SER A 164 -6.85 -1.57 15.65
CA SER A 164 -6.08 -1.01 16.79
C SER A 164 -6.80 0.06 17.61
N LEU A 165 -7.93 0.58 17.15
CA LEU A 165 -8.69 1.63 17.82
C LEU A 165 -10.07 1.15 18.31
N ARG A 166 -10.25 -0.14 18.58
CA ARG A 166 -11.38 -0.65 19.40
C ARG A 166 -11.06 -0.67 20.89
N THR A 167 -9.80 -0.45 21.26
CA THR A 167 -9.27 -0.53 22.62
C THR A 167 -9.14 0.82 23.34
N GLN A 168 -9.75 1.88 22.79
CA GLN A 168 -9.97 3.17 23.45
C GLN A 168 -11.45 3.52 23.35
#